data_AF-A0AAD6Z997-F1
#
_entry.id   AF-A0AAD6Z997-F1
#
_cell.length_a   1.000
_cell.length_b   1.000
_cell.length_c   1.000
_cell.angle_alpha   90.00
_cell.angle_beta   90.00
_cell.angle_gamma   90.00
#
_symmetry.space_group_name_H-M   'P 1'
#
loop_
_entity.id
_entity.type
_entity.pdbx_description
1 polymer ?
#
loop_
_entity_poly.entity_id
_entity_poly.type
_entity_poly.pdbx_seq_one_letter_code
_entity_poly.pdbx_strand_id
1 'polypeptide(L)'
;MHRNEATNEPIPAPSRVSEVTMEAIRAHLGYDKRKWSALRSCVRDSLRAARLNWDLPWKSQSTTKLGYAYNAVEDDFRELRRFVGQWAVHRIAKDVWDNHKTYLNCVDKPSTYIGRRAAERHGAGGSSRHTTSPPRVPSPRHSSPRTSPTPGPSQSCARPLRRRIDSSSSSGNSSDDLLQFSDGELPNDLEEEEDDPSGRGKKRVRSSGGSSPKRRRL
;
A
#
# COMPACT_ATOMS: atom_id res chain seq x y z
N MET A 1 13.94 18.52 -20.52
CA MET A 1 13.41 17.42 -19.70
C MET A 1 13.41 16.17 -20.56
N HIS A 2 14.37 15.27 -20.36
CA HIS A 2 14.44 14.03 -21.13
C HIS A 2 13.32 13.11 -20.61
N ARG A 3 12.27 12.94 -21.40
CA ARG A 3 11.32 11.83 -21.19
C ARG A 3 12.08 10.58 -21.61
N ASN A 4 12.51 9.79 -20.63
CA ASN A 4 12.98 8.45 -20.91
C ASN A 4 11.81 7.70 -21.54
N GLU A 5 11.82 7.53 -22.86
CA GLU A 5 11.02 6.52 -23.53
C GLU A 5 11.49 5.18 -22.96
N ALA A 6 10.81 4.72 -21.92
CA ALA A 6 11.06 3.43 -21.33
C ALA A 6 10.83 2.40 -22.45
N THR A 7 11.91 1.75 -22.88
CA THR A 7 11.85 0.70 -23.89
C THR A 7 10.76 -0.27 -23.50
N ASN A 8 9.77 -0.50 -24.38
CA ASN A 8 8.63 -1.41 -24.12
C ASN A 8 9.04 -2.90 -23.99
N GLU A 9 10.31 -3.16 -23.72
CA GLU A 9 10.85 -4.49 -23.52
C GLU A 9 10.25 -5.13 -22.26
N PRO A 10 9.85 -6.42 -22.37
CA PRO A 10 9.37 -7.18 -21.23
C PRO A 10 10.51 -7.42 -20.23
N ILE A 11 10.21 -7.21 -18.96
CA ILE A 11 11.12 -7.41 -17.83
C ILE A 11 10.82 -8.78 -17.21
N PRO A 12 11.71 -9.78 -17.35
CA PRO A 12 11.48 -11.11 -16.84
C PRO A 12 11.44 -11.14 -15.31
N ALA A 13 10.79 -12.15 -14.75
CA ALA A 13 10.79 -12.37 -13.31
C ALA A 13 12.20 -12.76 -12.82
N PRO A 14 12.71 -12.15 -11.75
CA PRO A 14 13.96 -12.57 -11.14
C PRO A 14 13.80 -13.97 -10.53
N SER A 15 14.89 -14.73 -10.42
CA SER A 15 14.87 -16.06 -9.77
C SER A 15 14.33 -16.00 -8.35
N ARG A 16 14.50 -14.85 -7.66
CA ARG A 16 14.01 -14.61 -6.30
C ARG A 16 13.38 -13.23 -6.19
N VAL A 17 12.05 -13.18 -6.36
CA VAL A 17 11.25 -11.93 -6.23
C VAL A 17 11.42 -11.25 -4.86
N SER A 18 11.71 -12.03 -3.81
CA SER A 18 11.94 -11.48 -2.46
C SER A 18 13.21 -10.65 -2.31
N GLU A 19 14.21 -10.83 -3.18
CA GLU A 19 15.48 -10.09 -3.14
C GLU A 19 15.37 -8.74 -3.84
N VAL A 20 14.35 -8.54 -4.68
CA VAL A 20 14.13 -7.26 -5.35
C VAL A 20 13.61 -6.22 -4.36
N THR A 21 14.31 -5.10 -4.30
CA THR A 21 13.95 -3.94 -3.48
C THR A 21 12.85 -3.12 -4.16
N MET A 22 12.04 -2.44 -3.35
CA MET A 22 11.00 -1.54 -3.87
C MET A 22 11.60 -0.36 -4.66
N GLU A 23 12.84 0.02 -4.35
CA GLU A 23 13.60 1.06 -5.05
C GLU A 23 14.01 0.60 -6.45
N ALA A 24 14.43 -0.66 -6.62
CA ALA A 24 14.75 -1.22 -7.93
C ALA A 24 13.52 -1.26 -8.85
N ILE A 25 12.36 -1.70 -8.33
CA ILE A 25 11.09 -1.69 -9.10
C ILE A 25 10.74 -0.26 -9.53
N ARG A 26 10.83 0.70 -8.60
CA ARG A 26 10.59 2.11 -8.89
C ARG A 26 11.54 2.66 -9.95
N ALA A 27 12.82 2.28 -9.91
CA ALA A 27 13.83 2.69 -10.88
C ALA A 27 13.53 2.12 -12.28
N HIS A 28 13.16 0.84 -12.39
CA HIS A 28 12.75 0.22 -13.66
C HIS A 28 11.53 0.90 -14.30
N LEU A 29 10.60 1.35 -13.47
CA LEU A 29 9.42 2.12 -13.91
C LEU A 29 9.74 3.58 -14.24
N GLY A 30 10.89 4.12 -13.80
CA GLY A 30 11.23 5.53 -13.93
C GLY A 30 10.28 6.45 -13.14
N TYR A 31 9.66 5.97 -12.07
CA TYR A 31 8.65 6.73 -11.34
C TYR A 31 9.27 7.74 -10.37
N ASP A 32 8.77 8.97 -10.43
CA ASP A 32 9.03 9.98 -9.42
C ASP A 32 8.35 9.62 -8.09
N LYS A 33 8.64 10.39 -7.02
CA LYS A 33 8.11 10.08 -5.68
C LYS A 33 6.59 10.20 -5.64
N ARG A 34 6.00 11.13 -6.40
CA ARG A 34 4.56 11.36 -6.42
C ARG A 34 3.84 10.24 -7.14
N LYS A 35 4.25 9.87 -8.36
CA LYS A 35 3.67 8.75 -9.12
C LYS A 35 3.85 7.43 -8.40
N TRP A 36 5.00 7.22 -7.74
CA TRP A 36 5.21 6.05 -6.89
C TRP A 36 4.23 5.97 -5.72
N SER A 37 3.96 7.09 -5.04
CA SER A 37 2.97 7.15 -3.96
C SER A 37 1.54 6.92 -4.48
N ALA A 38 1.22 7.42 -5.68
CA ALA A 38 -0.07 7.19 -6.33
C ALA A 38 -0.27 5.70 -6.64
N LEU A 39 0.74 5.04 -7.22
CA LEU A 39 0.71 3.60 -7.48
C LEU A 39 0.46 2.80 -6.20
N ARG A 40 1.19 3.06 -5.12
CA ARG A 40 0.98 2.36 -3.84
C ARG A 40 -0.42 2.58 -3.26
N SER A 41 -0.99 3.76 -3.49
CA SER A 41 -2.36 4.07 -3.05
C SER A 41 -3.38 3.29 -3.87
N CYS A 42 -3.25 3.28 -5.20
CA CYS A 42 -4.07 2.48 -6.10
C CYS A 42 -4.01 0.99 -5.76
N VAL A 43 -2.82 0.44 -5.52
CA VAL A 43 -2.65 -0.96 -5.07
C VAL A 43 -3.42 -1.21 -3.77
N ARG A 44 -3.26 -0.34 -2.76
CA ARG A 44 -3.98 -0.48 -1.49
C ARG A 44 -5.50 -0.43 -1.68
N ASP A 45 -5.99 0.48 -2.50
CA ASP A 45 -7.42 0.66 -2.73
C ASP A 45 -8.00 -0.51 -3.54
N SER A 46 -7.25 -1.06 -4.50
CA SER A 46 -7.60 -2.27 -5.24
C SER A 46 -7.66 -3.51 -4.35
N LEU A 47 -6.70 -3.68 -3.43
CA LEU A 47 -6.74 -4.77 -2.44
C LEU A 47 -7.96 -4.67 -1.51
N ARG A 48 -8.39 -3.45 -1.16
CA ARG A 48 -9.61 -3.21 -0.39
C ARG A 48 -10.87 -3.51 -1.20
N ALA A 49 -10.92 -3.04 -2.45
CA ALA A 49 -12.03 -3.29 -3.36
C ALA A 49 -12.24 -4.79 -3.62
N ALA A 50 -11.15 -5.57 -3.73
CA ALA A 50 -11.19 -7.02 -3.87
C ALA A 50 -11.66 -7.77 -2.60
N ARG A 51 -11.91 -7.07 -1.49
CA ARG A 51 -12.36 -7.65 -0.21
C ARG A 51 -11.49 -8.81 0.25
N LEU A 52 -10.18 -8.58 0.29
CA LEU A 52 -9.22 -9.52 0.88
C LEU A 52 -9.36 -9.54 2.41
N ASN A 53 -9.07 -10.70 3.01
CA ASN A 53 -9.19 -10.88 4.46
C ASN A 53 -7.86 -10.57 5.15
N TRP A 54 -7.76 -9.42 5.80
CA TRP A 54 -6.54 -8.92 6.46
C TRP A 54 -6.07 -9.77 7.65
N ASP A 55 -6.96 -10.57 8.23
CA ASP A 55 -6.63 -11.46 9.35
C ASP A 55 -5.81 -12.66 8.89
N LEU A 56 -6.07 -13.13 7.67
CA LEU A 56 -5.35 -14.25 7.06
C LEU A 56 -3.92 -13.84 6.62
N PRO A 57 -2.97 -14.78 6.58
CA PRO A 57 -1.66 -14.52 5.99
C PRO A 57 -1.77 -14.30 4.47
N TRP A 58 -0.83 -13.55 3.89
CA TRP A 58 -0.81 -13.21 2.46
C TRP A 58 -0.91 -14.44 1.54
N LYS A 59 -0.22 -15.54 1.91
CA LYS A 59 -0.20 -16.79 1.13
C LYS A 59 -1.55 -17.52 1.10
N SER A 60 -2.47 -17.21 2.00
CA SER A 60 -3.79 -17.86 2.11
C SER A 60 -4.91 -17.04 1.50
N GLN A 61 -4.59 -15.94 0.83
CA GLN A 61 -5.58 -15.15 0.10
C GLN A 61 -6.04 -15.89 -1.15
N SER A 62 -7.29 -15.64 -1.57
CA SER A 62 -7.81 -16.15 -2.84
C SER A 62 -6.99 -15.59 -4.00
N THR A 63 -6.40 -16.48 -4.80
CA THR A 63 -5.65 -16.14 -6.01
C THR A 63 -6.52 -15.41 -7.02
N THR A 64 -7.80 -15.79 -7.15
CA THR A 64 -8.78 -15.12 -8.01
C THR A 64 -8.98 -13.65 -7.62
N LYS A 65 -9.19 -13.37 -6.32
CA LYS A 65 -9.32 -11.99 -5.81
C LYS A 65 -8.06 -11.17 -6.00
N LEU A 66 -6.89 -11.79 -5.81
CA LEU A 66 -5.60 -11.14 -6.08
C LEU A 66 -5.45 -10.79 -7.56
N GLY A 67 -5.83 -11.71 -8.47
CA GLY A 67 -5.82 -11.46 -9.91
C GLY A 67 -6.68 -10.25 -10.31
N TYR A 68 -7.90 -10.14 -9.78
CA TYR A 68 -8.74 -8.96 -10.03
C TYR A 68 -8.10 -7.66 -9.53
N ALA A 69 -7.49 -7.68 -8.34
CA ALA A 69 -6.79 -6.52 -7.82
C ALA A 69 -5.57 -6.14 -8.68
N TYR A 70 -4.83 -7.12 -9.21
CA TYR A 70 -3.67 -6.87 -10.05
C TYR A 70 -4.06 -6.29 -11.40
N ASN A 71 -5.08 -6.87 -12.05
CA ASN A 71 -5.59 -6.38 -13.33
C ASN A 71 -6.09 -4.93 -13.21
N ALA A 72 -6.84 -4.60 -12.15
CA ALA A 72 -7.29 -3.23 -11.90
C ALA A 72 -6.12 -2.22 -11.77
N VAL A 73 -5.03 -2.63 -11.08
CA VAL A 73 -3.83 -1.79 -10.97
C VAL A 73 -3.12 -1.63 -12.31
N GLU A 74 -3.06 -2.67 -13.13
CA GLU A 74 -2.44 -2.63 -14.46
C GLU A 74 -3.25 -1.83 -15.49
N ASP A 75 -4.55 -1.71 -15.30
CA ASP A 75 -5.40 -0.84 -16.12
C ASP A 75 -5.11 0.65 -15.87
N ASP A 76 -4.91 1.01 -14.60
CA ASP A 76 -4.52 2.37 -14.17
C ASP A 76 -3.04 2.69 -14.48
N PHE A 77 -2.15 1.69 -14.37
CA PHE A 77 -0.70 1.83 -14.52
C PHE A 77 -0.17 0.82 -15.54
N ARG A 78 -0.44 1.07 -16.82
CA ARG A 78 -0.10 0.18 -17.95
C ARG A 78 1.39 -0.17 -18.05
N GLU A 79 2.28 0.68 -17.54
CA GLU A 79 3.72 0.42 -17.51
C GLU A 79 4.10 -0.82 -16.69
N LEU A 80 3.23 -1.27 -15.77
CA LEU A 80 3.43 -2.49 -14.99
C LEU A 80 3.29 -3.77 -15.83
N ARG A 81 2.58 -3.70 -16.97
CA ARG A 81 2.42 -4.84 -17.89
C ARG A 81 3.75 -5.28 -18.51
N ARG A 82 4.80 -4.45 -18.42
CA ARG A 82 6.16 -4.82 -18.81
C ARG A 82 6.73 -5.93 -17.93
N PHE A 83 6.29 -6.08 -16.68
CA PHE A 83 6.78 -7.13 -15.79
C PHE A 83 6.06 -8.45 -16.06
N VAL A 84 6.77 -9.42 -16.63
CA VAL A 84 6.20 -10.70 -17.06
C VAL A 84 5.56 -11.44 -15.89
N GLY A 85 4.30 -11.85 -16.01
CA GLY A 85 3.59 -12.57 -14.95
C GLY A 85 3.28 -11.71 -13.71
N GLN A 86 3.18 -10.38 -13.87
CA GLN A 86 2.75 -9.44 -12.83
C GLN A 86 3.59 -9.48 -11.54
N TRP A 87 4.84 -9.97 -11.61
CA TRP A 87 5.66 -10.21 -10.40
C TRP A 87 5.93 -8.93 -9.61
N ALA A 88 6.06 -7.79 -10.30
CA ALA A 88 6.27 -6.50 -9.67
C ALA A 88 5.01 -6.03 -8.93
N VAL A 89 3.82 -6.18 -9.54
CA VAL A 89 2.53 -5.86 -8.92
C VAL A 89 2.32 -6.72 -7.67
N HIS A 90 2.59 -8.02 -7.78
CA HIS A 90 2.54 -8.94 -6.64
C HIS A 90 3.46 -8.51 -5.50
N ARG A 91 4.72 -8.14 -5.82
CA ARG A 91 5.70 -7.68 -4.82
C ARG A 91 5.26 -6.38 -4.15
N ILE A 92 4.73 -5.42 -4.90
CA ILE A 92 4.22 -4.15 -4.37
C ILE A 92 3.01 -4.39 -3.48
N ALA A 93 2.06 -5.21 -3.93
CA ALA A 93 0.87 -5.56 -3.17
C ALA A 93 1.21 -6.23 -1.84
N LYS A 94 2.18 -7.16 -1.86
CA LYS A 94 2.71 -7.78 -0.63
C LYS A 94 3.35 -6.76 0.31
N ASP A 95 4.17 -5.83 -0.19
CA ASP A 95 4.75 -4.76 0.65
C ASP A 95 3.66 -3.86 1.27
N VAL A 96 2.63 -3.49 0.50
CA VAL A 96 1.48 -2.74 1.01
C VAL A 96 0.75 -3.53 2.10
N TRP A 97 0.58 -4.84 1.91
CA TRP A 97 -0.04 -5.72 2.87
C TRP A 97 0.73 -5.82 4.19
N ASP A 98 2.03 -6.08 4.13
CA ASP A 98 2.90 -6.23 5.30
C ASP A 98 2.95 -4.91 6.10
N ASN A 99 3.00 -3.77 5.40
CA ASN A 99 2.91 -2.44 6.03
C ASN A 99 1.55 -2.19 6.70
N HIS A 100 0.46 -2.67 6.10
CA HIS A 100 -0.87 -2.55 6.71
C HIS A 100 -0.98 -3.38 7.99
N LYS A 101 -0.54 -4.64 7.98
CA LYS A 101 -0.54 -5.48 9.20
C LYS A 101 0.35 -4.90 10.28
N THR A 102 1.51 -4.37 9.90
CA THR A 102 2.41 -3.67 10.84
C THR A 102 1.72 -2.48 11.47
N TYR A 103 1.00 -1.68 10.69
CA TYR A 103 0.22 -0.55 11.20
C TYR A 103 -0.87 -0.99 12.18
N LEU A 104 -1.70 -1.98 11.82
CA LEU A 104 -2.75 -2.49 12.70
C LEU A 104 -2.18 -3.00 14.03
N ASN A 105 -1.09 -3.76 13.99
CA ASN A 105 -0.40 -4.24 15.18
C ASN A 105 0.08 -3.09 16.10
N CYS A 106 0.46 -1.94 15.52
CA CYS A 106 0.86 -0.77 16.30
C CYS A 106 -0.33 -0.06 16.94
N VAL A 107 -1.47 -0.03 16.25
CA VAL A 107 -2.72 0.55 16.75
C VAL A 107 -3.28 -0.29 17.90
N ASP A 108 -3.29 -1.61 17.77
CA ASP A 108 -3.84 -2.54 18.77
C ASP A 108 -2.98 -2.63 20.03
N LYS A 109 -1.67 -2.34 19.92
CA LYS A 109 -0.70 -2.43 21.03
C LYS A 109 0.01 -1.10 21.28
N PRO A 110 -0.71 -0.08 21.79
CA PRO A 110 -0.15 1.24 22.04
C PRO A 110 0.98 1.25 23.08
N SER A 111 1.06 0.21 23.93
CA SER A 111 2.11 0.06 24.94
C SER A 111 3.50 -0.26 24.36
N THR A 112 3.56 -0.82 23.15
CA THR A 112 4.82 -1.10 22.45
C THR A 112 5.52 0.21 22.08
N TYR A 113 6.85 0.22 21.97
CA TYR A 113 7.60 1.42 21.56
C TYR A 113 7.07 2.00 20.22
N ILE A 114 6.75 1.11 19.28
CA ILE A 114 6.23 1.51 17.96
C ILE A 114 4.79 2.04 18.08
N GLY A 115 3.94 1.39 18.87
CA GLY A 115 2.58 1.86 19.17
C GLY A 115 2.57 3.24 19.84
N ARG A 116 3.45 3.47 20.82
CA ARG A 116 3.65 4.78 21.47
C ARG A 116 4.03 5.85 20.45
N ARG A 117 5.02 5.57 19.60
CA ARG A 117 5.47 6.52 18.56
C ARG A 117 4.40 6.81 17.51
N ALA A 118 3.57 5.81 17.17
CA ALA A 118 2.44 6.01 16.27
C ALA A 118 1.36 6.88 16.94
N ALA A 119 1.02 6.58 18.20
CA ALA A 119 0.09 7.37 19.00
C ALA A 119 0.57 8.82 19.18
N GLU A 120 1.85 9.06 19.42
CA GLU A 120 2.44 10.41 19.51
C GLU A 120 2.28 11.20 18.21
N ARG A 121 2.49 10.58 17.04
CA ARG A 121 2.28 11.25 15.74
C ARG A 121 0.82 11.65 15.53
N HIS A 122 -0.12 10.83 15.99
CA HIS A 122 -1.55 11.12 15.88
C HIS A 122 -2.04 12.10 16.96
N GLY A 123 -1.50 12.03 18.17
CA GLY A 123 -1.84 12.92 19.29
C GLY A 123 -1.24 14.33 19.16
N ALA A 124 -0.02 14.45 18.66
CA ALA A 124 0.66 15.75 18.48
C ALA A 124 0.02 16.63 17.40
N GLY A 125 -0.71 16.04 16.44
CA GLY A 125 -1.44 16.79 15.41
C GLY A 125 -2.84 17.28 15.84
N GLY A 126 -3.41 16.70 16.91
CA GLY A 126 -4.81 16.94 17.31
C GLY A 126 -5.02 17.99 18.40
N SER A 127 -3.97 18.32 19.17
CA SER A 127 -4.11 19.15 20.38
C SER A 127 -3.47 20.54 20.26
N SER A 128 -3.49 21.16 19.08
CA SER A 128 -3.28 22.60 18.93
C SER A 128 -4.64 23.31 18.79
N ARG A 129 -5.46 23.23 19.85
CA ARG A 129 -6.70 24.00 20.01
C ARG A 129 -6.71 24.86 21.27
N HIS A 130 -5.53 25.28 21.71
CA HIS A 130 -5.40 26.36 22.68
C HIS A 130 -4.45 27.42 22.16
N THR A 131 -4.84 28.06 21.05
CA THR A 131 -4.48 29.47 20.87
C THR A 131 -5.32 30.26 21.87
N THR A 132 -4.91 30.22 23.13
CA THR A 132 -5.32 31.22 24.11
C THR A 132 -4.65 32.50 23.64
N SER A 133 -5.34 33.26 22.78
CA SER A 133 -4.90 34.58 22.39
C SER A 133 -4.71 35.39 23.68
N PRO A 134 -3.51 35.94 23.95
CA PRO A 134 -3.35 36.82 25.08
C PRO A 134 -4.27 38.04 24.91
N PRO A 135 -4.84 38.58 25.99
CA PRO A 135 -5.72 39.74 25.92
C PRO A 135 -4.98 40.90 25.26
N ARG A 136 -5.55 41.39 24.16
CA ARG A 136 -5.02 42.48 23.35
C ARG A 136 -5.13 43.78 24.14
N VAL A 137 -4.00 44.24 24.68
CA VAL A 137 -3.88 45.58 25.29
C VAL A 137 -4.15 46.64 24.21
N PRO A 138 -5.06 47.61 24.41
CA PRO A 138 -5.31 48.68 23.45
C PRO A 138 -4.10 49.63 23.42
N SER A 139 -3.29 49.59 22.36
CA SER A 139 -2.26 50.61 22.15
C SER A 139 -2.87 51.94 21.66
N PRO A 140 -2.34 53.09 22.08
CA PRO A 140 -2.91 54.40 21.78
C PRO A 140 -2.75 54.78 20.30
N ARG A 141 -3.78 55.42 19.77
CA ARG A 141 -3.84 55.97 18.41
C ARG A 141 -2.82 57.11 18.27
N HIS A 142 -1.79 56.92 17.46
CA HIS A 142 -1.04 58.02 16.87
C HIS A 142 -1.42 58.17 15.40
N SER A 143 -2.12 59.27 15.13
CA SER A 143 -2.44 59.79 13.82
C SER A 143 -1.17 60.27 13.13
N SER A 144 -0.94 59.84 11.87
CA SER A 144 -0.17 60.60 10.89
C SER A 144 -0.37 60.05 9.46
N PRO A 145 -0.12 60.88 8.43
CA PRO A 145 -0.97 60.92 7.26
C PRO A 145 -0.37 60.27 6.00
N ARG A 146 -1.29 59.79 5.15
CA ARG A 146 -1.34 59.95 3.70
C ARG A 146 -0.03 59.70 2.92
N THR A 147 0.14 58.45 2.49
CA THR A 147 0.89 58.09 1.29
C THR A 147 0.03 57.24 0.37
N SER A 148 0.13 57.56 -0.91
CA SER A 148 -0.75 57.21 -2.02
C SER A 148 -0.90 55.70 -2.29
N PRO A 149 -2.09 55.25 -2.77
CA PRO A 149 -2.27 53.87 -3.17
C PRO A 149 -1.71 53.65 -4.59
N THR A 150 -0.71 52.79 -4.69
CA THR A 150 -0.30 52.17 -5.95
C THR A 150 -1.28 51.03 -6.27
N PRO A 151 -1.91 50.98 -7.45
CA PRO A 151 -2.79 49.88 -7.83
C PRO A 151 -1.95 48.62 -8.13
N GLY A 152 -1.89 47.72 -7.15
CA GLY A 152 -1.32 46.38 -7.32
C GLY A 152 -2.34 45.41 -7.94
N PRO A 153 -1.89 44.45 -8.78
CA PRO A 153 -2.78 43.51 -9.43
C PRO A 153 -3.49 42.63 -8.39
N SER A 154 -4.82 42.69 -8.40
CA SER A 154 -5.71 41.85 -7.61
C SER A 154 -5.54 40.38 -8.02
N GLN A 155 -4.66 39.65 -7.34
CA GLN A 155 -4.71 38.20 -7.34
C GLN A 155 -5.74 37.76 -6.29
N SER A 156 -6.98 37.61 -6.76
CA SER A 156 -8.02 36.91 -6.04
C SER A 156 -7.57 35.46 -5.82
N CYS A 157 -7.05 35.15 -4.64
CA CYS A 157 -6.98 33.79 -4.12
C CYS A 157 -8.41 33.31 -3.85
N ALA A 158 -9.12 32.95 -4.91
CA ALA A 158 -10.35 32.18 -4.86
C ALA A 158 -10.00 30.81 -4.28
N ARG A 159 -10.19 30.67 -2.97
CA ARG A 159 -10.19 29.39 -2.28
C ARG A 159 -11.28 28.52 -2.92
N PRO A 160 -10.98 27.33 -3.47
CA PRO A 160 -12.02 26.45 -3.96
C PRO A 160 -12.87 25.99 -2.76
N LEU A 161 -14.12 26.44 -2.72
CA LEU A 161 -15.16 25.81 -1.91
C LEU A 161 -15.22 24.34 -2.34
N ARG A 162 -14.83 23.44 -1.43
CA ARG A 162 -15.06 22.00 -1.59
C ARG A 162 -16.55 21.78 -1.80
N ARG A 163 -16.94 21.56 -3.06
CA ARG A 163 -18.26 21.03 -3.41
C ARG A 163 -18.42 19.71 -2.67
N ARG A 164 -19.35 19.72 -1.70
CA ARG A 164 -19.93 18.54 -1.08
C ARG A 164 -20.71 17.85 -2.19
N ILE A 165 -20.22 16.69 -2.63
CA ILE A 165 -20.91 15.85 -3.61
C ILE A 165 -21.86 15.01 -2.77
N ASP A 166 -23.13 15.38 -2.75
CA ASP A 166 -24.18 14.50 -2.26
C ASP A 166 -24.23 13.30 -3.21
N SER A 167 -23.79 12.15 -2.69
CA SER A 167 -23.84 10.89 -3.40
C SER A 167 -25.29 10.44 -3.44
N SER A 168 -25.98 10.77 -4.52
CA SER A 168 -27.25 10.18 -4.89
C SER A 168 -27.02 8.70 -5.19
N SER A 169 -27.52 7.85 -4.30
CA SER A 169 -27.68 6.42 -4.51
C SER A 169 -28.55 6.18 -5.74
N SER A 170 -27.92 6.01 -6.90
CA SER A 170 -28.57 5.47 -8.08
C SER A 170 -28.48 3.94 -8.00
N SER A 171 -29.57 3.34 -7.52
CA SER A 171 -29.87 1.92 -7.68
C SER A 171 -30.10 1.64 -9.16
N GLY A 172 -29.00 1.44 -9.89
CA GLY A 172 -29.01 0.93 -11.26
C GLY A 172 -28.80 -0.56 -11.24
N ASN A 173 -29.90 -1.30 -11.32
CA ASN A 173 -29.89 -2.71 -11.70
C ASN A 173 -29.30 -2.81 -13.12
N SER A 174 -28.12 -3.39 -13.27
CA SER A 174 -27.61 -3.84 -14.57
C SER A 174 -27.35 -5.33 -14.46
N SER A 175 -28.29 -6.07 -15.04
CA SER A 175 -28.23 -7.49 -15.31
C SER A 175 -27.03 -7.85 -16.19
N ASP A 176 -26.61 -9.11 -16.07
CA ASP A 176 -26.13 -9.96 -17.15
C ASP A 176 -25.06 -9.38 -18.10
N ASP A 177 -23.80 -9.60 -17.75
CA ASP A 177 -22.82 -10.02 -18.75
C ASP A 177 -21.90 -11.06 -18.11
N LEU A 178 -22.47 -12.27 -18.05
CA LEU A 178 -21.83 -13.50 -17.61
C LEU A 178 -20.80 -13.87 -18.68
N LEU A 179 -19.60 -13.33 -18.56
CA LEU A 179 -18.46 -13.77 -19.36
C LEU A 179 -18.24 -15.26 -19.06
N GLN A 180 -18.77 -16.10 -19.96
CA GLN A 180 -18.37 -17.48 -20.14
C GLN A 180 -16.86 -17.46 -20.44
N PHE A 181 -16.05 -17.58 -19.39
CA PHE A 181 -14.71 -18.08 -19.56
C PHE A 181 -14.87 -19.50 -20.11
N SER A 182 -14.61 -19.67 -21.40
CA SER A 182 -14.45 -20.98 -22.00
C SER A 182 -13.47 -21.76 -21.13
N ASP A 183 -14.01 -22.79 -20.48
CA ASP A 183 -13.30 -23.84 -19.79
C ASP A 183 -12.42 -24.50 -20.86
N GLY A 184 -11.17 -24.03 -20.95
CA GLY A 184 -10.16 -24.65 -21.78
C GLY A 184 -9.84 -25.99 -21.14
N GLU A 185 -10.41 -27.06 -21.72
CA GLU A 185 -9.99 -28.44 -21.51
C GLU A 185 -8.47 -28.50 -21.46
N LEU A 186 -7.94 -28.73 -20.25
CA LEU A 186 -6.59 -29.23 -20.09
C LEU A 186 -6.64 -30.71 -20.49
N PRO A 187 -5.84 -31.17 -21.46
CA PRO A 187 -5.71 -32.59 -21.76
C PRO A 187 -5.23 -33.31 -20.49
N ASN A 188 -6.18 -34.06 -19.92
CA ASN A 188 -5.99 -34.94 -18.79
C ASN A 188 -5.48 -36.28 -19.37
N ASP A 189 -4.24 -36.28 -19.83
CA ASP A 189 -3.60 -37.47 -20.40
C ASP A 189 -2.13 -37.48 -19.98
N LEU A 190 -1.90 -37.97 -18.76
CA LEU A 190 -0.61 -38.47 -18.33
C LEU A 190 -0.89 -39.63 -17.38
N GLU A 191 -1.20 -40.73 -18.07
CA GLU A 191 -0.93 -42.13 -17.77
C GLU A 191 -0.48 -42.44 -16.33
N GLU A 192 -1.30 -43.29 -15.72
CA GLU A 192 -0.97 -44.13 -14.58
C GLU A 192 0.33 -44.91 -14.85
N GLU A 193 1.33 -44.73 -13.99
CA GLU A 193 2.28 -45.82 -13.70
C GLU A 193 2.26 -46.05 -12.19
N GLU A 194 1.80 -47.25 -11.84
CA GLU A 194 1.73 -47.82 -10.50
C GLU A 194 3.13 -48.07 -9.90
N ASP A 195 3.10 -48.41 -8.61
CA ASP A 195 4.15 -49.09 -7.82
C ASP A 195 5.34 -48.26 -7.30
N ASP A 196 5.27 -47.89 -6.00
CA ASP A 196 6.15 -48.47 -4.97
C ASP A 196 5.75 -48.00 -3.54
N PRO A 197 5.19 -48.87 -2.67
CA PRO A 197 4.90 -48.54 -1.28
C PRO A 197 6.03 -49.03 -0.35
N SER A 198 7.11 -48.26 -0.17
CA SER A 198 8.14 -48.60 0.82
C SER A 198 9.05 -47.43 1.20
N GLY A 199 8.82 -46.79 2.36
CA GLY A 199 9.62 -45.62 2.69
C GLY A 199 9.53 -45.05 4.10
N ARG A 200 9.57 -45.92 5.10
CA ARG A 200 9.97 -45.69 6.52
C ARG A 200 10.36 -44.26 6.94
N GLY A 201 9.71 -43.84 8.03
CA GLY A 201 9.79 -42.51 8.61
C GLY A 201 11.14 -42.02 9.12
N LYS A 202 11.23 -40.70 9.23
CA LYS A 202 12.24 -39.99 10.03
C LYS A 202 11.55 -39.18 11.13
N LYS A 203 11.45 -39.81 12.31
CA LYS A 203 11.24 -39.12 13.60
C LYS A 203 12.33 -38.06 13.77
N ARG A 204 11.97 -36.78 13.71
CA ARG A 204 12.85 -35.69 14.18
C ARG A 204 12.84 -35.68 15.71
N VAL A 205 13.91 -36.22 16.29
CA VAL A 205 14.24 -36.09 17.70
C VAL A 205 14.48 -34.61 18.01
N ARG A 206 13.69 -34.05 18.92
CA ARG A 206 13.95 -32.75 19.55
C ARG A 206 15.08 -32.94 20.55
N SER A 207 16.26 -32.44 20.24
CA SER A 207 17.35 -32.26 21.20
C SER A 207 17.02 -31.10 22.14
N SER A 208 16.54 -31.44 23.34
CA SER A 208 16.59 -30.57 24.51
C SER A 208 18.00 -30.64 25.10
N GLY A 209 18.78 -29.57 25.01
CA GLY A 209 20.09 -29.51 25.66
C GLY A 209 20.65 -28.11 25.66
N GLY A 210 20.85 -27.53 26.85
CA GLY A 210 21.53 -26.25 26.97
C GLY A 210 21.36 -25.53 28.30
N SER A 211 21.60 -26.23 29.41
CA SER A 211 21.75 -25.67 30.75
C SER A 211 22.81 -24.56 30.77
N SER A 212 22.44 -23.36 31.22
CA SER A 212 23.39 -22.25 31.44
C SER A 212 23.75 -22.15 32.93
N PRO A 213 25.03 -22.24 33.32
CA PRO A 213 25.46 -22.13 34.71
C PRO A 213 25.48 -20.66 35.19
N LYS A 214 24.83 -20.45 36.33
CA LYS A 214 24.81 -19.22 37.13
C LYS A 214 26.21 -18.98 37.72
N ARG A 215 26.94 -17.98 37.22
CA ARG A 215 28.16 -17.49 37.90
C ARG A 215 27.76 -16.61 39.10
N ARG A 216 27.97 -17.13 40.31
CA ARG A 216 28.10 -16.33 41.55
C ARG A 216 29.39 -15.53 41.47
N ARG A 217 29.32 -14.22 41.66
CA ARG A 217 30.48 -13.42 42.08
C ARG A 217 30.51 -13.43 43.61
N LEU A 218 31.69 -13.72 44.15
CA LEU A 218 32.08 -13.42 45.53
C LEU A 218 32.47 -11.94 45.60
#